data_AF-A0A8J2IRS5-F1
#
_entry.id   AF-A0A8J2IRS5-F1
#
_cell.length_a   1.000
_cell.length_b   1.000
_cell.length_c   1.000
_cell.angle_alpha   90.00
_cell.angle_beta   90.00
_cell.angle_gamma   90.00
#
_symmetry.space_group_name_H-M   'P 1'
#
loop_
_entity.id
_entity.type
_entity.pdbx_description
1 polymer ?
#
loop_
_entity_poly.entity_id
_entity_poly.type
_entity_poly.pdbx_seq_one_letter_code
_entity_poly.pdbx_strand_id
1 'polypeptide(L)'
;MSASTVTPSGPEAGSLARPDTTKVKRAATSSFLGSMLEYYDFYIYASAAALIFPTVFFPDSGHAALLSLATFGVAYVARPLGAVVLGHFGDRVGRKKIMLLTLIMMGAATFLIGCIPSADSIGVLAPILLVLMRIAQGISAAGE
;
A
#
# COMPACT_ATOMS: atom_id res chain seq x y z
N MET A 1 -67.01 36.92 11.27
CA MET A 1 -65.76 36.92 10.49
C MET A 1 -64.63 36.49 11.42
N SER A 2 -64.37 35.18 11.47
CA SER A 2 -63.34 34.58 12.34
C SER A 2 -61.97 34.72 11.70
N ALA A 3 -61.02 35.27 12.44
CA ALA A 3 -59.62 35.36 12.05
C ALA A 3 -58.99 33.95 12.06
N SER A 4 -58.56 33.47 10.90
CA SER A 4 -57.74 32.27 10.76
C SER A 4 -56.28 32.62 11.08
N THR A 5 -55.82 32.24 12.27
CA THR A 5 -54.40 32.23 12.62
C THR A 5 -53.69 31.12 11.84
N VAL A 6 -52.90 31.52 10.84
CA VAL A 6 -51.94 30.64 10.17
C VAL A 6 -50.72 30.48 11.09
N THR A 7 -50.53 29.29 11.64
CA THR A 7 -49.32 28.90 12.36
C THR A 7 -48.19 28.66 11.35
N PRO A 8 -46.99 29.27 11.49
CA PRO A 8 -45.87 28.93 10.64
C PRO A 8 -45.29 27.57 11.07
N SER A 9 -45.26 26.61 10.16
CA SER A 9 -44.51 25.35 10.31
C SER A 9 -43.02 25.65 10.33
N GLY A 10 -42.37 25.42 11.48
CA GLY A 10 -40.93 25.58 11.64
C GLY A 10 -40.13 24.65 10.71
N PRO A 11 -38.85 24.97 10.44
CA PRO A 11 -38.01 24.12 9.61
C PRO A 11 -37.83 22.78 10.31
N GLU A 12 -38.17 21.67 9.64
CA GLU A 12 -37.75 20.34 10.08
C GLU A 12 -36.22 20.34 10.12
N ALA A 13 -35.68 20.48 11.32
CA ALA A 13 -34.28 20.29 11.60
C ALA A 13 -33.96 18.83 11.29
N GLY A 14 -33.52 18.57 10.06
CA GLY A 14 -32.98 17.30 9.62
C GLY A 14 -31.99 16.82 10.67
N SER A 15 -32.32 15.68 11.29
CA SER A 15 -31.51 15.00 12.28
C SER A 15 -30.06 14.95 11.80
N LEU A 16 -29.20 15.79 12.39
CA LEU A 16 -27.75 15.69 12.25
C LEU A 16 -27.34 14.38 12.92
N ALA A 17 -27.41 13.28 12.15
CA ALA A 17 -27.01 11.96 12.58
C ALA A 17 -25.59 12.06 13.16
N ARG A 18 -25.48 11.93 14.49
CA ARG A 18 -24.19 11.96 15.18
C ARG A 18 -23.30 10.90 14.52
N PRO A 19 -22.06 11.23 14.13
CA PRO A 19 -21.17 10.26 13.53
C PRO A 19 -21.07 9.04 14.46
N ASP A 20 -21.39 7.88 13.92
CA ASP A 20 -21.39 6.60 14.64
C ASP A 20 -19.95 6.32 15.10
N THR A 21 -19.65 6.69 16.35
CA THR A 21 -18.30 6.68 16.93
C THR A 21 -17.66 5.30 16.86
N THR A 22 -18.47 4.24 16.84
CA THR A 22 -18.02 2.85 16.65
C THR A 22 -17.45 2.63 15.25
N LYS A 23 -18.10 3.16 14.20
CA LYS A 23 -17.61 3.07 12.81
C LYS A 23 -16.33 3.89 12.61
N VAL A 24 -16.26 5.08 13.20
CA VAL A 24 -15.07 5.94 13.14
C VAL A 24 -13.89 5.26 13.83
N LYS A 25 -14.07 4.72 15.05
CA LYS A 25 -13.03 3.98 15.76
C LYS A 25 -12.54 2.78 14.95
N ARG A 26 -13.45 1.99 14.39
CA ARG A 26 -13.10 0.82 13.58
C ARG A 26 -12.34 1.18 12.30
N ALA A 27 -12.71 2.27 11.63
CA ALA A 27 -12.01 2.77 10.46
C ALA A 27 -10.60 3.30 10.80
N ALA A 28 -10.47 4.00 11.93
CA ALA A 28 -9.19 4.48 12.43
C ALA A 28 -8.24 3.32 12.78
N THR A 29 -8.73 2.30 13.51
CA THR A 29 -7.92 1.12 13.85
C THR A 29 -7.51 0.34 12.61
N SER A 30 -8.39 0.15 11.62
CA SER A 30 -8.02 -0.55 10.39
C SER A 30 -7.01 0.22 9.54
N SER A 31 -7.10 1.55 9.52
CA SER A 31 -6.13 2.39 8.78
C SER A 31 -4.77 2.36 9.48
N PHE A 32 -4.76 2.45 10.81
CA PHE A 32 -3.54 2.35 11.60
C PHE A 32 -2.84 1.00 11.41
N LEU A 33 -3.59 -0.12 11.49
CA LEU A 33 -3.01 -1.45 11.29
C LEU A 33 -2.46 -1.64 9.86
N GLY A 34 -3.16 -1.10 8.85
CA GLY A 34 -2.71 -1.11 7.46
C GLY A 34 -1.37 -0.41 7.29
N SER A 35 -1.27 0.84 7.75
CA SER A 35 -0.01 1.60 7.71
C SER A 35 1.09 0.93 8.52
N MET A 36 0.77 0.36 9.68
CA MET A 36 1.77 -0.33 10.50
C MET A 36 2.35 -1.56 9.79
N LEU A 37 1.51 -2.34 9.10
CA LEU A 37 1.94 -3.48 8.29
C LEU A 37 2.79 -3.03 7.09
N GLU A 38 2.42 -1.92 6.47
CA GLU A 38 3.19 -1.33 5.38
C GLU A 38 4.62 -0.98 5.83
N TYR A 39 4.76 -0.27 6.96
CA TYR A 39 6.07 0.06 7.55
C TYR A 39 6.86 -1.17 7.97
N TYR A 40 6.18 -2.18 8.53
CA TYR A 40 6.82 -3.42 8.94
C TYR A 40 7.42 -4.16 7.74
N ASP A 41 6.67 -4.26 6.65
CA ASP A 41 7.15 -4.88 5.42
C ASP A 41 8.33 -4.11 4.80
N PHE A 42 8.26 -2.77 4.76
CA PHE A 42 9.38 -1.95 4.31
C PHE A 42 10.65 -2.20 5.11
N TYR A 43 10.52 -2.37 6.43
CA TYR A 43 11.65 -2.65 7.30
C TYR A 43 12.25 -4.04 7.05
N ILE A 44 11.40 -5.07 6.91
CA ILE A 44 11.85 -6.43 6.55
C ILE A 44 12.59 -6.40 5.22
N TYR A 45 12.01 -5.77 4.20
CA TYR A 45 12.64 -5.69 2.88
C TYR A 45 13.96 -4.93 2.95
N ALA A 46 14.02 -3.78 3.64
CA ALA A 46 15.26 -3.00 3.77
C ALA A 46 16.37 -3.83 4.47
N SER A 47 16.00 -4.57 5.51
CA SER A 47 16.92 -5.48 6.22
C SER A 47 17.41 -6.60 5.30
N ALA A 48 16.52 -7.21 4.53
CA ALA A 48 16.86 -8.24 3.55
C ALA A 48 17.73 -7.68 2.40
N ALA A 49 17.44 -6.47 1.93
CA ALA A 49 18.24 -5.78 0.91
C ALA A 49 19.65 -5.45 1.40
N ALA A 50 19.81 -5.15 2.69
CA ALA A 50 21.13 -4.90 3.26
C ALA A 50 21.92 -6.20 3.52
N LEU A 51 21.26 -7.29 3.95
CA LEU A 51 21.94 -8.46 4.53
C LEU A 51 21.89 -9.72 3.65
N ILE A 52 20.82 -9.92 2.88
CA ILE A 52 20.50 -11.21 2.24
C ILE A 52 20.57 -11.09 0.71
N PHE A 53 19.96 -10.06 0.13
CA PHE A 53 19.89 -9.92 -1.32
C PHE A 53 21.23 -9.72 -2.03
N PRO A 54 22.26 -9.04 -1.45
CA PRO A 54 23.57 -8.94 -2.09
C PRO A 54 24.19 -10.31 -2.38
N THR A 55 24.04 -11.26 -1.46
CA THR A 55 24.61 -12.61 -1.61
C THR A 55 23.71 -13.55 -2.40
N VAL A 56 22.39 -13.40 -2.30
CA VAL A 56 21.42 -14.30 -2.97
C VAL A 56 21.17 -13.92 -4.44
N PHE A 57 21.11 -12.63 -4.75
CA PHE A 57 20.72 -12.13 -6.07
C PHE A 57 21.87 -11.50 -6.86
N PHE A 58 22.97 -11.14 -6.19
CA PHE A 58 24.12 -10.48 -6.81
C PHE A 58 25.49 -11.07 -6.39
N PRO A 59 25.65 -12.41 -6.25
CA PRO A 59 26.84 -13.03 -5.64
C PRO A 59 28.17 -12.65 -6.32
N ASP A 60 28.18 -12.43 -7.63
CA ASP A 60 29.39 -12.16 -8.42
C ASP A 60 29.65 -10.67 -8.69
N SER A 61 28.86 -9.77 -8.08
CA SER A 61 29.01 -8.33 -8.31
C SER A 61 29.94 -7.67 -7.29
N GLY A 62 30.98 -6.99 -7.77
CA GLY A 62 31.81 -6.11 -6.93
C GLY A 62 31.03 -4.95 -6.27
N HIS A 63 29.78 -4.72 -6.67
CA HIS A 63 28.87 -3.71 -6.13
C HIS A 63 27.54 -4.31 -5.65
N ALA A 64 27.52 -5.58 -5.23
CA ALA A 64 26.31 -6.30 -4.84
C ALA A 64 25.42 -5.55 -3.84
N ALA A 65 26.02 -4.95 -2.80
CA ALA A 65 25.29 -4.18 -1.79
C ALA A 65 24.62 -2.94 -2.39
N LEU A 66 25.29 -2.22 -3.31
CA LEU A 66 24.73 -1.05 -3.98
C LEU A 66 23.59 -1.45 -4.92
N LEU A 67 23.75 -2.53 -5.69
CA LEU A 67 22.70 -3.03 -6.57
C LEU A 67 21.46 -3.47 -5.79
N SER A 68 21.66 -4.17 -4.68
CA SER A 68 20.58 -4.58 -3.78
C SER A 68 19.88 -3.38 -3.13
N LEU A 69 20.63 -2.37 -2.68
CA LEU A 69 20.03 -1.15 -2.16
C LEU A 69 19.33 -0.34 -3.26
N ALA A 70 19.81 -0.41 -4.51
CA ALA A 70 19.16 0.21 -5.64
C ALA A 70 17.79 -0.42 -5.93
N THR A 71 17.61 -1.74 -5.73
CA THR A 71 16.28 -2.37 -5.87
C THR A 71 15.30 -1.84 -4.82
N PHE A 72 15.78 -1.53 -3.62
CA PHE A 72 14.98 -0.80 -2.63
C PHE A 72 14.61 0.60 -3.11
N GLY A 73 15.55 1.33 -3.71
CA GLY A 73 15.34 2.65 -4.30
C GLY A 73 14.31 2.68 -5.45
N VAL A 74 14.25 1.63 -6.27
CA VAL A 74 13.26 1.52 -7.37
C VAL A 74 11.82 1.63 -6.85
N ALA A 75 11.53 1.11 -5.65
CA ALA A 75 10.21 1.23 -5.05
C ALA A 75 9.78 2.69 -4.80
N TYR A 76 10.72 3.58 -4.47
CA TYR A 76 10.44 4.99 -4.25
C TYR A 76 10.03 5.72 -5.53
N VAL A 77 10.56 5.28 -6.69
CA VAL A 77 10.16 5.81 -8.00
C VAL A 77 8.84 5.21 -8.46
N ALA A 78 8.60 3.93 -8.15
CA ALA A 78 7.37 3.23 -8.49
C ALA A 78 6.14 3.80 -7.75
N ARG A 79 6.33 4.29 -6.52
CA ARG A 79 5.26 4.86 -5.69
C ARG A 79 4.53 6.05 -6.33
N PRO A 80 5.19 7.15 -6.77
CA PRO A 80 4.51 8.24 -7.47
C PRO A 80 3.73 7.78 -8.70
N LEU A 81 4.27 6.87 -9.51
CA LEU A 81 3.56 6.31 -10.65
C LEU A 81 2.31 5.53 -10.21
N GLY A 82 2.44 4.70 -9.18
CA GLY A 82 1.33 3.98 -8.59
C GLY A 82 0.25 4.91 -8.04
N ALA A 83 0.64 6.01 -7.39
CA ALA A 83 -0.30 6.96 -6.78
C ALA A 83 -1.19 7.61 -7.82
N VAL A 84 -0.64 7.94 -8.98
CA VAL A 84 -1.42 8.49 -10.10
C VAL A 84 -2.42 7.46 -10.64
N VAL A 85 -1.97 6.22 -10.86
CA VAL A 85 -2.81 5.16 -11.46
C VAL A 85 -3.87 4.65 -10.48
N LEU A 86 -3.44 4.25 -9.27
CA LEU A 86 -4.31 3.72 -8.22
C LEU A 86 -5.11 4.81 -7.52
N GLY A 87 -4.65 6.05 -7.47
CA GLY A 87 -5.44 7.18 -7.00
C GLY A 87 -6.64 7.44 -7.91
N HIS A 88 -6.44 7.39 -9.23
CA HIS A 88 -7.53 7.52 -10.20
C HIS A 88 -8.56 6.39 -10.08
N PHE A 89 -8.10 5.14 -9.93
CA PHE A 89 -8.99 4.01 -9.65
C PHE A 89 -9.60 4.07 -8.24
N GLY A 90 -8.89 4.69 -7.29
CA GLY A 90 -9.24 4.97 -5.90
C GLY A 90 -10.55 5.72 -5.76
N ASP A 91 -10.65 6.81 -6.50
CA ASP A 91 -11.82 7.69 -6.52
C ASP A 91 -13.07 7.01 -7.08
N ARG A 92 -12.93 5.97 -7.91
CA ARG A 92 -14.05 5.19 -8.49
C ARG A 92 -14.47 3.99 -7.67
N VAL A 93 -13.51 3.22 -7.13
CA VAL A 93 -13.77 1.89 -6.53
C VAL A 93 -13.99 1.97 -5.01
N GLY A 94 -13.55 3.07 -4.39
CA GLY A 94 -13.74 3.39 -2.98
C GLY A 94 -12.51 3.07 -2.13
N ARG A 95 -12.04 4.09 -1.37
CA ARG A 95 -10.78 4.06 -0.58
C ARG A 95 -10.54 2.79 0.23
N LYS A 96 -11.58 2.25 0.89
CA LYS A 96 -11.44 1.06 1.74
C LYS A 96 -11.05 -0.20 0.95
N LYS A 97 -11.51 -0.35 -0.29
CA LYS A 97 -11.18 -1.51 -1.12
C LYS A 97 -9.76 -1.41 -1.66
N ILE A 98 -9.31 -0.21 -2.02
CA ILE A 98 -7.92 0.03 -2.42
C ILE A 98 -7.01 -0.30 -1.24
N MET A 99 -7.23 0.23 -0.04
CA MET A 99 -6.44 -0.08 1.17
C MET A 99 -6.29 -1.58 1.45
N LEU A 100 -7.34 -2.37 1.26
CA LEU A 100 -7.24 -3.83 1.42
C LEU A 100 -6.48 -4.49 0.26
N LEU A 101 -6.68 -4.02 -0.97
CA LEU A 101 -5.97 -4.51 -2.14
C LEU A 101 -4.47 -4.22 -2.02
N THR A 102 -4.10 -3.02 -1.57
CA THR A 102 -2.70 -2.63 -1.39
C THR A 102 -2.01 -3.55 -0.39
N LEU A 103 -2.67 -3.81 0.74
CA LEU A 103 -2.19 -4.69 1.79
C LEU A 103 -2.01 -6.15 1.34
N ILE A 104 -2.98 -6.70 0.60
CA ILE A 104 -2.90 -8.07 0.07
C ILE A 104 -1.81 -8.18 -0.99
N MET A 105 -1.72 -7.22 -1.92
CA MET A 105 -0.67 -7.20 -2.94
C MET A 105 0.72 -7.06 -2.32
N MET A 106 0.86 -6.24 -1.26
CA MET A 106 2.10 -6.09 -0.51
C MET A 106 2.56 -7.43 0.08
N GLY A 107 1.68 -8.12 0.82
CA GLY A 107 1.99 -9.41 1.44
C GLY A 107 2.25 -10.52 0.40
N ALA A 108 1.49 -10.55 -0.68
CA ALA A 108 1.71 -11.49 -1.78
C ALA A 108 3.06 -11.27 -2.47
N ALA A 109 3.44 -10.02 -2.73
CA ALA A 109 4.74 -9.69 -3.31
C ALA A 109 5.89 -10.13 -2.40
N THR A 110 5.82 -9.86 -1.10
CA THR A 110 6.86 -10.27 -0.14
C THR A 110 6.98 -11.79 -0.03
N PHE A 111 5.86 -12.50 -0.03
CA PHE A 111 5.87 -13.96 -0.09
C PHE A 111 6.52 -14.48 -1.37
N LEU A 112 6.13 -13.92 -2.53
CA LEU A 112 6.68 -14.30 -3.82
C LEU A 112 8.19 -14.02 -3.92
N ILE A 113 8.67 -12.90 -3.35
CA ILE A 113 10.11 -12.58 -3.26
C ILE A 113 10.86 -13.68 -2.50
N GLY A 114 10.28 -14.19 -1.40
CA GLY A 114 10.85 -15.31 -0.66
C GLY A 114 10.85 -16.64 -1.43
N CYS A 115 9.98 -16.79 -2.44
CA CYS A 115 9.94 -17.95 -3.31
C CYS A 115 10.86 -17.85 -4.54
N ILE A 116 11.55 -16.72 -4.76
CA ILE A 116 12.43 -16.56 -5.92
C ILE A 116 13.69 -17.44 -5.72
N PRO A 117 14.02 -18.32 -6.69
CA PRO A 117 15.27 -19.08 -6.67
C PRO A 117 16.50 -18.16 -6.69
N SER A 118 17.60 -18.59 -6.07
CA SER A 118 18.85 -17.80 -6.03
C SER A 118 19.45 -17.55 -7.41
N ALA A 119 20.35 -16.57 -7.51
CA ALA A 119 21.12 -16.31 -8.72
C ALA A 119 21.95 -17.53 -9.16
N ASP A 120 22.39 -18.39 -8.24
CA ASP A 120 23.03 -19.67 -8.58
C ASP A 120 22.11 -20.62 -9.34
N SER A 121 20.79 -20.54 -9.13
CA SER A 121 19.81 -21.45 -9.73
C SER A 121 19.31 -20.97 -11.09
N ILE A 122 19.02 -19.68 -11.24
CA ILE A 122 18.37 -19.11 -12.43
C ILE A 122 19.14 -17.93 -13.05
N GLY A 123 20.33 -17.62 -12.55
CA GLY A 123 21.19 -16.55 -13.07
C GLY A 123 20.58 -15.16 -12.91
N VAL A 124 20.83 -14.30 -13.91
CA VAL A 124 20.42 -12.89 -13.94
C VAL A 124 18.89 -12.71 -13.89
N LEU A 125 18.10 -13.76 -14.14
CA LEU A 125 16.65 -13.70 -13.99
C LEU A 125 16.22 -13.46 -12.53
N ALA A 126 16.99 -13.93 -11.55
CA ALA A 126 16.66 -13.75 -10.13
C ALA A 126 16.57 -12.26 -9.72
N PRO A 127 17.60 -11.41 -9.95
CA PRO A 127 17.50 -9.99 -9.65
C PRO A 127 16.47 -9.24 -10.50
N ILE A 128 16.21 -9.68 -11.75
CA ILE A 128 15.16 -9.07 -12.60
C ILE A 128 13.77 -9.32 -12.00
N LEU A 129 13.47 -10.56 -11.62
CA LEU A 129 12.22 -10.94 -10.95
C LEU A 129 12.04 -10.17 -9.64
N LEU A 130 13.12 -10.03 -8.87
CA LEU A 130 13.10 -9.24 -7.63
C LEU A 130 12.75 -7.77 -7.90
N VAL A 131 13.33 -7.15 -8.93
CA VAL A 131 13.01 -5.75 -9.31
C VAL A 131 11.56 -5.64 -9.79
N LEU A 132 11.08 -6.58 -10.60
CA LEU A 132 9.69 -6.58 -11.08
C LEU A 132 8.68 -6.71 -9.94
N MET A 133 8.92 -7.65 -9.01
CA MET A 133 8.11 -7.77 -7.79
C MET A 133 8.15 -6.48 -6.98
N ARG A 134 9.30 -5.82 -6.92
CA ARG A 134 9.45 -4.58 -6.17
C ARG A 134 8.73 -3.39 -6.79
N ILE A 135 8.70 -3.32 -8.12
CA ILE A 135 7.90 -2.32 -8.84
C ILE A 135 6.41 -2.56 -8.60
N ALA A 136 5.95 -3.80 -8.72
CA ALA A 136 4.55 -4.16 -8.46
C ALA A 136 4.13 -3.79 -7.03
N GLN A 137 4.99 -4.07 -6.05
CA GLN A 137 4.78 -3.73 -4.65
C GLN A 137 4.78 -2.21 -4.41
N GLY A 138 5.72 -1.47 -5.01
CA GLY A 138 5.80 -0.01 -4.90
C GLY A 138 4.61 0.70 -5.54
N ILE A 139 4.09 0.19 -6.65
CA ILE A 139 2.86 0.68 -7.27
C ILE A 139 1.68 0.45 -6.32
N SER A 140 1.55 -0.76 -5.77
CA SER A 140 0.49 -1.13 -4.86
C SER A 140 0.41 -0.22 -3.62
N ALA A 141 1.55 0.06 -2.98
CA ALA A 141 1.66 0.89 -1.79
C ALA A 141 1.30 2.38 -1.99
N ALA A 142 0.91 2.79 -3.19
CA ALA A 142 0.66 4.18 -3.53
C ALA A 142 -0.83 4.56 -3.63
N GLY A 143 -1.74 3.60 -3.51
CA GLY A 143 -3.18 3.83 -3.57
C GLY A 143 -3.82 4.35 -2.28
N GLU A 144 -3.03 4.58 -1.24
CA GLU A 144 -3.48 4.93 0.10
C GLU A 144 -3.52 6.43 0.43
#